data_AF-A0A956UT40-F1
#
_entry.id   AF-A0A956UT40-F1
#
_cell.length_a   1.000
_cell.length_b   1.000
_cell.length_c   1.000
_cell.angle_alpha   90.00
_cell.angle_beta   90.00
_cell.angle_gamma   90.00
#
_symmetry.space_group_name_H-M   'P 1'
#
loop_
_entity.id
_entity.type
_entity.pdbx_description
1 polymer ?
#
loop_
_entity_poly.entity_id
_entity_poly.type
_entity_poly.pdbx_seq_one_letter_code
_entity_poly.pdbx_strand_id
1 'polypeptide(L)'
;MSLDKLIESRIQDAMAAGAFSRLSGEGRPLPLLEGDLVAGESWAGYKLLSNSGMLPPWLLLAREIEVDLEQLDRIEVRFREWVDLASTTGWQHHAAAIRRLREQFAERAAAVRRKQDQFNFDAPSLALERPGIWIDYRLGRLDACLRNAGSPPRLFEWIDDDQGQGGPAPTAD
;
A
#
# COMPACT_ATOMS: atom_id res chain seq x y z
N MET A 1 19.24 11.12 29.75
CA MET A 1 17.96 10.57 30.25
C MET A 1 17.30 9.80 29.11
N SER A 2 16.72 8.63 29.36
CA SER A 2 15.96 7.91 28.31
C SER A 2 14.57 8.55 28.15
N LEU A 3 13.96 8.34 26.99
CA LEU A 3 12.61 8.81 26.67
C LEU A 3 11.58 8.31 27.71
N ASP A 4 11.69 7.06 28.14
CA ASP A 4 10.79 6.45 29.12
C ASP A 4 10.80 7.20 30.46
N LYS A 5 11.98 7.63 30.94
CA LYS A 5 12.11 8.38 32.19
C LYS A 5 11.49 9.77 32.10
N LEU A 6 11.52 10.40 30.92
CA LEU A 6 10.90 11.70 30.70
C LEU A 6 9.37 11.57 30.68
N ILE A 7 8.86 10.54 30.02
CA ILE A 7 7.43 10.23 29.96
C ILE A 7 6.90 9.95 31.37
N GLU A 8 7.55 9.06 32.12
CA GLU A 8 7.14 8.70 33.48
C GLU A 8 7.10 9.94 34.39
N SER A 9 8.13 10.78 34.36
CA SER A 9 8.16 12.02 35.13
C SER A 9 6.97 12.93 34.81
N ARG A 10 6.59 13.06 33.53
CA ARG A 10 5.45 13.90 33.12
C ARG A 10 4.11 13.34 33.60
N ILE A 11 3.95 12.01 33.59
CA ILE A 11 2.75 11.35 34.11
C ILE A 11 2.61 11.62 35.61
N GLN A 12 3.70 11.42 36.37
CA GLN A 12 3.72 11.67 37.82
C GLN A 12 3.43 13.13 38.16
N ASP A 13 4.03 14.10 37.44
CA ASP A 13 3.76 15.53 37.61
C ASP A 13 2.26 15.86 37.40
N ALA A 14 1.65 15.29 36.35
CA ALA A 14 0.24 15.49 36.03
C ALA A 14 -0.70 14.84 37.06
N MET A 15 -0.33 13.67 37.60
CA MET A 15 -1.04 13.02 38.70
C MET A 15 -1.01 13.87 39.97
N ALA A 16 0.18 14.38 40.34
CA ALA A 16 0.35 15.24 41.51
C ALA A 16 -0.43 16.56 41.39
N ALA A 17 -0.53 17.11 40.17
CA ALA A 17 -1.32 18.30 39.88
C ALA A 17 -2.84 18.06 39.85
N GLY A 18 -3.30 16.80 40.01
CA GLY A 18 -4.71 16.45 39.96
C GLY A 18 -5.33 16.58 38.55
N ALA A 19 -4.52 16.61 37.49
CA ALA A 19 -4.97 16.81 36.11
C ALA A 19 -5.95 15.73 35.60
N PHE A 20 -6.01 14.59 36.28
CA PHE A 20 -6.92 13.48 35.96
C PHE A 20 -8.22 13.47 36.80
N SER A 21 -8.45 14.47 37.65
CA SER A 21 -9.66 14.59 38.47
C SER A 21 -10.73 15.47 37.80
N ARG A 22 -12.01 15.18 38.05
CA ARG A 22 -13.18 15.89 37.47
C ARG A 22 -13.23 15.91 35.95
N LEU A 23 -12.64 14.90 35.30
CA LEU A 23 -12.75 14.74 33.87
C LEU A 23 -14.20 14.44 33.46
N SER A 24 -14.56 14.89 32.26
CA SER A 24 -15.82 14.54 31.63
C SER A 24 -15.97 13.01 31.56
N GLY A 25 -16.91 12.45 32.32
CA GLY A 25 -17.14 11.00 32.37
C GLY A 25 -16.37 10.26 33.46
N GLU A 26 -15.74 10.96 34.40
CA GLU A 26 -15.08 10.35 35.56
C GLU A 26 -16.02 9.37 36.29
N GLY A 27 -15.51 8.15 36.55
CA GLY A 27 -16.26 7.06 37.20
C GLY A 27 -17.32 6.38 36.34
N ARG A 28 -17.52 6.82 35.08
CA ARG A 28 -18.45 6.18 34.13
C ARG A 28 -17.70 5.26 33.16
N PRO A 29 -18.34 4.19 32.65
CA PRO A 29 -17.78 3.40 31.57
C PRO A 29 -17.46 4.30 30.37
N LEU A 30 -16.29 4.10 29.78
CA LEU A 30 -15.91 4.81 28.57
C LEU A 30 -16.87 4.42 27.43
N PRO A 31 -17.31 5.37 26.59
CA PRO A 31 -18.16 5.06 25.44
C PRO A 31 -17.38 4.16 24.47
N LEU A 32 -17.98 3.06 24.02
CA LEU A 32 -17.40 2.18 23.00
C LEU A 32 -17.59 2.82 21.62
N LEU A 33 -16.52 2.99 20.85
CA LEU A 33 -16.60 3.28 19.40
C LEU A 33 -16.84 1.97 18.62
N GLU A 34 -17.32 2.04 17.40
CA GLU A 34 -17.53 0.81 16.59
C GLU A 34 -16.24 -0.02 16.40
N GLY A 35 -15.08 0.63 16.27
CA GLY A 35 -13.78 -0.05 16.18
C GLY A 35 -13.22 -0.56 17.51
N ASP A 36 -13.81 -0.15 18.64
CA ASP A 36 -13.31 -0.47 19.97
C ASP A 36 -13.60 -1.91 20.39
N LEU A 37 -14.72 -2.46 19.94
CA LEU A 37 -15.10 -3.85 20.15
C LEU A 37 -14.20 -4.83 19.40
N VAL A 38 -13.51 -4.33 18.37
CA VAL A 38 -12.65 -5.12 17.47
C VAL A 38 -11.19 -5.10 17.94
N ALA A 39 -10.82 -4.16 18.83
CA ALA A 39 -9.45 -3.93 19.29
C ALA A 39 -8.96 -4.89 20.39
N GLY A 40 -9.84 -5.73 20.95
CA GLY A 40 -9.51 -6.70 21.99
C GLY A 40 -8.77 -6.05 23.18
N GLU A 41 -7.66 -6.65 23.61
CA GLU A 41 -6.84 -6.16 24.72
C GLU A 41 -6.13 -4.82 24.42
N SER A 42 -5.96 -4.45 23.14
CA SER A 42 -5.29 -3.21 22.72
C SER A 42 -6.22 -1.98 22.67
N TRP A 43 -7.49 -2.17 23.04
CA TRP A 43 -8.52 -1.14 22.99
C TRP A 43 -8.14 0.18 23.67
N ALA A 44 -7.57 0.11 24.88
CA ALA A 44 -7.24 1.31 25.65
C ALA A 44 -6.17 2.18 24.95
N GLY A 45 -5.19 1.56 24.29
CA GLY A 45 -4.16 2.25 23.50
C GLY A 45 -4.73 2.90 22.24
N TYR A 46 -5.61 2.18 21.52
CA TYR A 46 -6.33 2.71 20.36
C TYR A 46 -7.15 3.95 20.73
N LYS A 47 -7.91 3.86 21.82
CA LYS A 47 -8.73 4.95 22.33
C LYS A 47 -7.90 6.19 22.65
N LEU A 48 -6.75 6.00 23.30
CA LEU A 48 -5.84 7.09 23.66
C LEU A 48 -5.30 7.81 22.42
N LEU A 49 -4.82 7.05 21.42
CA LEU A 49 -4.33 7.62 20.16
C LEU A 49 -5.43 8.39 19.44
N SER A 50 -6.60 7.79 19.27
CA SER A 50 -7.76 8.41 18.61
C SER A 50 -8.19 9.70 19.32
N ASN A 51 -8.28 9.69 20.65
CA ASN A 51 -8.63 10.87 21.44
C ASN A 51 -7.60 12.01 21.32
N SER A 52 -6.34 11.69 21.04
CA SER A 52 -5.28 12.69 20.78
C SER A 52 -5.24 13.18 19.31
N GLY A 53 -6.18 12.74 18.47
CA GLY A 53 -6.19 13.04 17.04
C GLY A 53 -5.14 12.26 16.23
N MET A 54 -4.52 11.22 16.81
CA MET A 54 -3.51 10.41 16.18
C MET A 54 -4.08 9.10 15.64
N LEU A 55 -3.60 8.69 14.46
CA LEU A 55 -3.97 7.42 13.83
C LEU A 55 -3.08 6.29 14.35
N PRO A 56 -3.68 5.17 14.81
CA PRO A 56 -2.95 3.93 15.08
C PRO A 56 -2.07 3.48 13.89
N PRO A 57 -0.91 2.85 14.16
CA PRO A 57 0.02 2.43 13.10
C PRO A 57 -0.62 1.54 12.01
N TRP A 58 -1.49 0.60 12.38
CA TRP A 58 -2.18 -0.26 11.42
C TRP A 58 -3.17 0.52 10.54
N LEU A 59 -3.83 1.57 11.05
CA LEU A 59 -4.70 2.44 10.25
C LEU A 59 -3.90 3.29 9.25
N LEU A 60 -2.70 3.75 9.65
CA LEU A 60 -1.78 4.41 8.72
C LEU A 60 -1.34 3.44 7.62
N LEU A 61 -0.98 2.20 7.98
CA LEU A 61 -0.62 1.16 7.03
C LEU A 61 -1.78 0.82 6.08
N ALA A 62 -3.03 0.76 6.56
CA ALA A 62 -4.20 0.61 5.70
C ALA A 62 -4.29 1.72 4.66
N ARG A 63 -4.09 2.99 5.06
CA ARG A 63 -4.10 4.13 4.12
C ARG A 63 -2.97 4.00 3.10
N GLU A 64 -1.77 3.59 3.51
CA GLU A 64 -0.68 3.37 2.58
C GLU A 64 -0.99 2.27 1.57
N ILE A 65 -1.61 1.17 2.01
CA ILE A 65 -2.04 0.08 1.13
C ILE A 65 -3.01 0.60 0.06
N GLU A 66 -3.99 1.44 0.42
CA GLU A 66 -4.91 2.05 -0.56
C GLU A 66 -4.16 2.89 -1.60
N VAL A 67 -3.24 3.74 -1.14
CA VAL A 67 -2.43 4.58 -2.04
C VAL A 67 -1.56 3.73 -2.98
N ASP A 68 -0.99 2.65 -2.49
CA ASP A 68 -0.17 1.76 -3.31
C ASP A 68 -1.02 0.94 -4.30
N LEU A 69 -2.25 0.57 -3.94
CA LEU A 69 -3.22 -0.07 -4.83
C LEU A 69 -3.62 0.86 -5.98
N GLU A 70 -3.91 2.13 -5.71
CA GLU A 70 -4.17 3.13 -6.76
C GLU A 70 -2.98 3.28 -7.71
N GLN A 71 -1.76 3.21 -7.19
CA GLN A 71 -0.56 3.27 -8.02
C GLN A 71 -0.41 2.04 -8.91
N LEU A 72 -0.78 0.85 -8.44
CA LEU A 72 -0.83 -0.36 -9.28
C LEU A 72 -1.84 -0.20 -10.41
N ASP A 73 -3.02 0.33 -10.12
CA ASP A 73 -4.06 0.56 -11.13
C ASP A 73 -3.58 1.53 -12.21
N ARG A 74 -2.88 2.61 -11.83
CA ARG A 74 -2.27 3.54 -12.79
C ARG A 74 -1.21 2.86 -13.69
N ILE A 75 -0.42 1.94 -13.13
CA ILE A 75 0.56 1.18 -13.93
C ILE A 75 -0.17 0.26 -14.92
N GLU A 76 -1.26 -0.40 -14.53
CA GLU A 76 -2.03 -1.23 -15.46
C GLU A 76 -2.67 -0.42 -16.59
N VAL A 77 -3.20 0.77 -16.29
CA VAL A 77 -3.77 1.66 -17.31
C VAL A 77 -2.68 2.05 -18.30
N ARG A 78 -1.54 2.53 -17.80
CA ARG A 78 -0.40 2.90 -18.64
C ARG A 78 0.11 1.71 -19.46
N PHE A 79 0.17 0.53 -18.86
CA PHE A 79 0.54 -0.69 -19.58
C PHE A 79 -0.35 -0.91 -20.80
N ARG A 80 -1.68 -0.82 -20.65
CA ARG A 80 -2.62 -0.98 -21.77
C ARG A 80 -2.42 0.08 -22.84
N GLU A 81 -2.22 1.34 -22.46
CA GLU A 81 -1.94 2.42 -23.43
C GLU A 81 -0.69 2.12 -24.27
N TRP A 82 0.39 1.63 -23.66
CA TRP A 82 1.60 1.25 -24.37
C TRP A 82 1.40 0.02 -25.26
N VAL A 83 0.57 -0.94 -24.83
CA VAL A 83 0.20 -2.10 -25.64
C VAL A 83 -0.61 -1.67 -26.87
N ASP A 84 -1.58 -0.78 -26.71
CA ASP A 84 -2.39 -0.25 -27.81
C ASP A 84 -1.51 0.54 -28.80
N LEU A 85 -0.61 1.39 -28.29
CA LEU A 85 0.37 2.10 -29.13
C LEU A 85 1.29 1.13 -29.87
N ALA A 86 1.78 0.09 -29.22
CA ALA A 86 2.65 -0.92 -29.82
C ALA A 86 1.95 -1.71 -30.94
N SER A 87 0.66 -1.97 -30.77
CA SER A 87 -0.14 -2.67 -31.79
C SER A 87 -0.26 -1.88 -33.11
N THR A 88 -0.14 -0.55 -33.06
CA THR A 88 -0.28 0.32 -34.23
C THR A 88 1.05 0.79 -34.81
N THR A 89 2.07 0.99 -33.96
CA THR A 89 3.35 1.59 -34.36
C THR A 89 4.53 0.60 -34.37
N GLY A 90 4.30 -0.64 -33.96
CA GLY A 90 5.26 -1.74 -34.03
C GLY A 90 5.84 -2.12 -32.67
N TRP A 91 5.76 -3.41 -32.34
CA TRP A 91 6.10 -3.98 -31.05
C TRP A 91 7.56 -3.78 -30.62
N GLN A 92 8.51 -3.88 -31.56
CA GLN A 92 9.95 -3.81 -31.27
C GLN A 92 10.36 -2.49 -30.61
N HIS A 93 9.73 -1.36 -30.98
CA HIS A 93 10.07 -0.04 -30.44
C HIS A 93 9.59 0.15 -29.00
N HIS A 94 8.56 -0.60 -28.58
CA HIS A 94 7.86 -0.40 -27.32
C HIS A 94 8.08 -1.55 -26.33
N ALA A 95 8.69 -2.65 -26.77
CA ALA A 95 8.90 -3.85 -25.98
C ALA A 95 9.62 -3.55 -24.65
N ALA A 96 10.64 -2.68 -24.66
CA ALA A 96 11.37 -2.30 -23.46
C ALA A 96 10.52 -1.51 -22.46
N ALA A 97 9.68 -0.58 -22.94
CA ALA A 97 8.78 0.19 -22.10
C ALA A 97 7.70 -0.70 -21.47
N ILE A 98 7.11 -1.59 -22.26
CA ILE A 98 6.13 -2.59 -21.81
C ILE A 98 6.74 -3.54 -20.77
N ARG A 99 7.97 -4.05 -21.02
CA ARG A 99 8.72 -4.91 -20.09
C ARG A 99 8.90 -4.20 -18.75
N ARG A 100 9.39 -2.96 -18.79
CA ARG A 100 9.64 -2.16 -17.59
C ARG A 100 8.35 -1.88 -16.81
N LEU A 101 7.22 -1.64 -17.48
CA LEU A 101 5.93 -1.44 -16.80
C LEU A 101 5.45 -2.72 -16.12
N ARG A 102 5.60 -3.88 -16.77
CA ARG A 102 5.28 -5.20 -16.20
C ARG A 102 6.13 -5.52 -14.97
N GLU A 103 7.44 -5.25 -15.04
CA GLU A 103 8.38 -5.44 -13.92
C GLU A 103 8.05 -4.52 -12.75
N GLN A 104 7.82 -3.22 -13.02
CA GLN A 104 7.38 -2.25 -12.00
C GLN A 104 6.07 -2.66 -11.33
N PHE A 105 5.12 -3.20 -12.10
CA PHE A 105 3.88 -3.73 -11.55
C PHE A 105 4.16 -4.90 -10.59
N ALA A 106 4.96 -5.88 -11.02
CA ALA A 106 5.28 -7.07 -10.21
C ALA A 106 5.95 -6.70 -8.88
N GLU A 107 6.96 -5.81 -8.93
CA GLU A 107 7.69 -5.35 -7.75
C GLU A 107 6.76 -4.62 -6.76
N ARG A 108 5.96 -3.69 -7.26
CA ARG A 108 5.02 -2.93 -6.42
C ARG A 108 3.91 -3.81 -5.87
N ALA A 109 3.41 -4.76 -6.64
CA ALA A 109 2.41 -5.70 -6.18
C ALA A 109 2.96 -6.58 -5.04
N ALA A 110 4.20 -7.05 -5.16
CA ALA A 110 4.87 -7.77 -4.07
C ALA A 110 5.04 -6.88 -2.82
N ALA A 111 5.36 -5.59 -3.00
CA ALA A 111 5.44 -4.64 -1.89
C ALA A 111 4.08 -4.43 -1.18
N VAL A 112 2.99 -4.26 -1.94
CA VAL A 112 1.63 -4.16 -1.39
C VAL A 112 1.25 -5.43 -0.63
N ARG A 113 1.56 -6.60 -1.18
CA ARG A 113 1.26 -7.86 -0.51
C ARG A 113 1.96 -7.97 0.84
N ARG A 114 3.24 -7.60 0.93
CA ARG A 114 3.97 -7.54 2.20
C ARG A 114 3.30 -6.59 3.21
N LYS A 115 2.83 -5.42 2.77
CA LYS A 115 2.09 -4.49 3.62
C LYS A 115 0.74 -5.06 4.09
N GLN A 116 0.01 -5.77 3.23
CA GLN A 116 -1.24 -6.43 3.60
C GLN A 116 -1.00 -7.58 4.60
N ASP A 117 0.05 -8.37 4.42
CA ASP A 117 0.42 -9.42 5.38
C ASP A 117 0.79 -8.80 6.74
N GLN A 118 1.56 -7.70 6.75
CA GLN A 118 1.87 -6.95 7.97
C GLN A 118 0.61 -6.38 8.63
N PHE A 119 -0.29 -5.79 7.84
CA PHE A 119 -1.56 -5.27 8.33
C PHE A 119 -2.41 -6.36 8.96
N ASN A 120 -2.53 -7.54 8.33
CA ASN A 120 -3.31 -8.65 8.86
C ASN A 120 -2.67 -9.25 10.13
N PHE A 121 -1.35 -9.16 10.27
CA PHE A 121 -0.65 -9.53 11.50
C PHE A 121 -0.88 -8.51 12.64
N ASP A 122 -0.83 -7.22 12.33
CA ASP A 122 -0.99 -6.13 13.32
C ASP A 122 -2.46 -5.82 13.65
N ALA A 123 -3.39 -6.22 12.80
CA ALA A 123 -4.81 -5.95 12.98
C ALA A 123 -5.31 -6.69 14.23
N PRO A 124 -6.03 -5.99 15.13
CA PRO A 124 -6.43 -6.56 16.41
C PRO A 124 -7.54 -7.63 16.31
N SER A 125 -8.08 -7.89 15.12
CA SER A 125 -9.10 -8.92 14.87
C SER A 125 -9.06 -9.42 13.44
N LEU A 126 -9.31 -10.73 13.26
CA LEU A 126 -9.50 -11.37 11.95
C LEU A 126 -10.63 -10.71 11.12
N ALA A 127 -11.61 -10.07 11.77
CA ALA A 127 -12.69 -9.38 11.08
C ALA A 127 -12.23 -8.16 10.25
N LEU A 128 -11.04 -7.62 10.55
CA LEU A 128 -10.44 -6.51 9.82
C LEU A 128 -9.47 -6.97 8.73
N GLU A 129 -9.27 -8.28 8.56
CA GLU A 129 -8.34 -8.80 7.55
C GLU A 129 -8.66 -8.25 6.17
N ARG A 130 -7.61 -7.74 5.52
CA ARG A 130 -7.68 -7.31 4.15
C ARG A 130 -7.32 -8.49 3.26
N PRO A 131 -8.17 -8.89 2.31
CA PRO A 131 -7.82 -9.95 1.37
C PRO A 131 -6.58 -9.52 0.59
N GLY A 132 -5.57 -10.39 0.61
CA GLY A 132 -4.33 -10.16 -0.11
C GLY A 132 -4.59 -10.00 -1.61
N ILE A 133 -3.87 -9.09 -2.28
CA ILE A 133 -3.97 -8.99 -3.74
C ILE A 133 -3.49 -10.28 -4.41
N TRP A 134 -4.22 -10.70 -5.44
CA TRP A 134 -3.88 -11.87 -6.23
C TRP A 134 -2.94 -11.45 -7.35
N ILE A 135 -1.65 -11.37 -7.02
CA ILE A 135 -0.60 -10.86 -7.92
C ILE A 135 -0.57 -11.66 -9.23
N ASP A 136 -0.56 -12.99 -9.13
CA ASP A 136 -0.50 -13.88 -10.31
C ASP A 136 -1.69 -13.69 -11.25
N TYR A 137 -2.88 -13.47 -10.68
CA TYR A 137 -4.07 -13.19 -11.47
C TYR A 137 -3.95 -11.87 -12.24
N ARG A 138 -3.48 -10.80 -11.58
CA ARG A 138 -3.31 -9.49 -12.24
C ARG A 138 -2.20 -9.50 -13.28
N LEU A 139 -1.05 -10.13 -13.00
CA LEU A 139 0.00 -10.36 -13.99
C LEU A 139 -0.51 -11.17 -15.18
N GLY A 140 -1.30 -12.21 -14.93
CA GLY A 140 -1.96 -13.00 -15.98
C GLY A 140 -2.88 -12.16 -16.88
N ARG A 141 -3.53 -11.13 -16.35
CA ARG A 141 -4.33 -10.17 -17.14
C ARG A 141 -3.48 -9.25 -18.00
N LEU A 142 -2.32 -8.80 -17.52
CA LEU A 142 -1.36 -8.05 -18.35
C LEU A 142 -0.84 -8.90 -19.50
N ASP A 143 -0.50 -10.16 -19.23
CA ASP A 143 -0.05 -11.10 -20.25
C ASP A 143 -1.17 -11.44 -21.24
N ALA A 144 -2.42 -11.55 -20.78
CA ALA A 144 -3.59 -11.71 -21.65
C ALA A 144 -3.83 -10.48 -22.53
N CYS A 145 -3.62 -9.27 -22.00
CA CYS A 145 -3.72 -8.03 -22.77
C CYS A 145 -2.72 -8.01 -23.94
N LEU A 146 -1.47 -8.39 -23.70
CA LEU A 146 -0.47 -8.53 -24.76
C LEU A 146 -0.90 -9.54 -25.84
N ARG A 147 -1.34 -10.73 -25.42
CA ARG A 147 -1.79 -11.77 -26.36
C ARG A 147 -2.97 -11.31 -27.20
N ASN A 148 -3.96 -10.68 -26.57
CA ASN A 148 -5.17 -10.21 -27.25
C ASN A 148 -4.89 -9.08 -28.24
N ALA A 149 -3.89 -8.24 -27.96
CA ALA A 149 -3.44 -7.19 -28.86
C ALA A 149 -2.58 -7.73 -30.03
N GLY A 150 -2.27 -9.03 -30.06
CA GLY A 150 -1.49 -9.65 -31.13
C GLY A 150 0.03 -9.53 -30.94
N SER A 151 0.49 -9.44 -29.69
CA SER A 151 1.92 -9.38 -29.38
C SER A 151 2.66 -10.64 -29.81
N PRO A 152 3.87 -10.53 -30.37
CA PRO A 152 4.70 -11.69 -30.71
C PRO A 152 5.08 -12.50 -29.45
N PRO A 153 5.16 -13.84 -29.54
CA PRO A 153 5.39 -14.72 -28.38
C PRO A 153 6.74 -14.53 -27.68
N ARG A 154 7.69 -13.86 -28.34
CA ARG A 154 9.04 -13.54 -27.84
C ARG A 154 9.30 -12.03 -27.80
N LEU A 155 8.26 -11.25 -27.51
CA LEU A 155 8.32 -9.79 -27.48
C LEU A 155 9.55 -9.26 -26.72
N PHE A 156 9.86 -9.86 -25.57
CA PHE A 156 10.92 -9.38 -24.69
C PHE A 156 12.31 -9.93 -25.03
N GLU A 157 12.41 -11.00 -25.82
CA GLU A 157 13.70 -11.57 -26.24
C GLU A 157 14.37 -10.71 -27.32
N TRP A 158 13.59 -10.00 -28.15
CA TRP A 158 14.10 -9.08 -29.19
C TRP A 158 14.92 -7.90 -28.64
N ILE A 159 14.80 -7.61 -27.34
CA ILE A 159 15.52 -6.52 -26.68
C ILE A 159 16.94 -6.94 -26.30
N ASP A 160 17.16 -8.24 -26.09
CA ASP A 160 18.45 -8.75 -25.62
C ASP A 160 19.43 -8.93 -26.80
N ASP A 161 18.92 -9.09 -28.03
CA ASP A 161 19.71 -9.12 -29.27
C ASP A 161 20.12 -7.72 -29.77
N ASP A 162 19.40 -6.66 -29.38
CA ASP A 162 19.54 -5.29 -29.93
C ASP A 162 20.16 -4.27 -28.94
N GLN A 163 20.89 -4.74 -27.92
CA GLN A 163 21.67 -3.90 -26.98
C GLN A 163 22.85 -3.12 -27.63
N GLY A 164 22.73 -2.80 -28.93
CA GLY A 164 23.69 -2.01 -29.71
C GLY A 164 23.26 -0.57 -29.99
N GLN A 165 21.98 -0.18 -29.97
CA GLN A 165 21.59 1.19 -30.32
C GLN A 165 20.43 1.75 -29.47
N GLY A 166 20.76 2.72 -28.61
CA GLY A 166 19.79 3.48 -27.84
C GLY A 166 18.91 4.37 -28.71
N GLY A 167 17.60 4.15 -28.66
CA GLY A 167 16.58 5.07 -29.20
C GLY A 167 16.09 6.07 -28.14
N PRO A 168 15.78 7.33 -28.52
CA PRO A 168 15.56 8.41 -27.58
C PRO A 168 14.18 8.34 -26.90
N ALA A 169 14.13 8.84 -25.67
CA ALA A 169 12.88 9.07 -24.94
C ALA A 169 12.02 10.11 -25.69
N PRO A 170 10.69 9.90 -25.84
CA PRO A 170 9.83 10.91 -26.44
C PRO A 170 9.73 12.13 -25.52
N THR A 171 10.21 13.27 -26.02
CA THR A 171 10.00 14.61 -25.47
C THR A 171 8.52 14.97 -25.55
N ALA A 172 7.97 15.41 -24.42
CA ALA A 172 6.65 16.00 -24.34
C ALA A 172 6.69 17.44 -24.86
N ASP A 173 5.85 17.74 -25.84
CA ASP A 173 5.40 19.08 -26.22
C ASP A 173 3.88 19.01 -26.43
#